data_AF-A0A257AT86-F1
#
_entry.id   AF-A0A257AT86-F1
#
_cell.length_a   1.000
_cell.length_b   1.000
_cell.length_c   1.000
_cell.angle_alpha   90.00
_cell.angle_beta   90.00
_cell.angle_gamma   90.00
#
_symmetry.space_group_name_H-M   'P 1'
#
loop_
_entity.id
_entity.type
_entity.pdbx_description
1 polymer ?
#
loop_
_entity_poly.entity_id
_entity_poly.type
_entity_poly.pdbx_seq_one_letter_code
_entity_poly.pdbx_strand_id
1 'polypeptide(L)'
;MIARALAQEPRILLLDEPTSNLDVCYQIEIMNLLKELVERLELTIICAIHDLNLAARYSDKIILINGGRIKGIGRPVEVLTKENLREVFKIEAKIEYDPDSKSLTIIPIKTIGRELEKKFILSKALKRR
;
A
#
# COMPACT_ATOMS: atom_id res chain seq x y z
N MET A 1 2.51 -14.38 -14.72
CA MET A 1 1.09 -14.05 -15.02
C MET A 1 0.95 -12.73 -15.79
N ILE A 2 1.70 -11.68 -15.43
CA ILE A 2 1.67 -10.36 -16.11
C ILE A 2 1.89 -10.46 -17.62
N ALA A 3 2.92 -11.19 -18.08
CA ALA A 3 3.20 -11.36 -19.51
C ALA A 3 2.00 -11.92 -20.31
N ARG A 4 1.29 -12.91 -19.75
CA ARG A 4 0.10 -13.49 -20.38
C ARG A 4 -1.06 -12.49 -20.44
N ALA A 5 -1.22 -11.64 -19.44
CA ALA A 5 -2.25 -10.61 -19.44
C ALA A 5 -1.93 -9.51 -20.46
N LEU A 6 -0.66 -9.10 -20.57
CA LEU A 6 -0.19 -8.12 -21.55
C LEU A 6 -0.29 -8.61 -23.00
N ALA A 7 -0.12 -9.92 -23.24
CA ALA A 7 -0.27 -10.51 -24.57
C ALA A 7 -1.67 -10.35 -25.18
N GLN A 8 -2.67 -9.95 -24.38
CA GLN A 8 -4.02 -9.60 -24.86
C GLN A 8 -4.16 -8.14 -25.29
N GLU A 9 -3.08 -7.36 -25.25
CA GLU A 9 -3.06 -5.92 -25.55
C GLU A 9 -4.19 -5.15 -24.82
N PRO A 10 -4.34 -5.33 -23.49
CA PRO A 10 -5.43 -4.72 -22.77
C PRO A 10 -5.24 -3.20 -22.67
N ARG A 11 -6.35 -2.47 -22.58
CA ARG A 11 -6.32 -1.05 -22.16
C ARG A 11 -6.26 -0.87 -20.65
N ILE A 12 -6.71 -1.89 -19.90
CA ILE A 12 -6.75 -1.89 -18.43
C ILE A 12 -6.23 -3.23 -17.92
N LEU A 13 -5.27 -3.19 -17.01
CA LEU A 13 -4.71 -4.36 -16.33
C LEU A 13 -5.04 -4.29 -14.83
N LEU A 14 -5.67 -5.34 -14.31
CA LEU A 14 -5.97 -5.49 -12.88
C LEU A 14 -4.95 -6.44 -12.25
N LEU A 15 -4.32 -6.03 -11.16
CA LEU A 15 -3.33 -6.81 -10.44
C LEU A 15 -3.73 -6.94 -8.97
N ASP A 16 -3.80 -8.16 -8.48
CA ASP A 16 -4.03 -8.43 -7.05
C ASP A 16 -2.68 -8.76 -6.39
N GLU A 17 -2.22 -7.87 -5.50
CA GLU A 17 -0.97 -7.98 -4.75
C GLU A 17 0.25 -8.45 -5.58
N PRO A 18 0.66 -7.71 -6.63
CA PRO A 18 1.70 -8.14 -7.57
C PRO A 18 3.10 -8.27 -6.93
N THR A 19 3.28 -7.72 -5.73
CA THR A 19 4.53 -7.71 -4.96
C THR A 19 4.58 -8.76 -3.85
N SER A 20 3.51 -9.55 -3.66
CA SER A 20 3.45 -10.56 -2.61
C SER A 20 4.52 -11.64 -2.78
N ASN A 21 5.13 -12.07 -1.67
CA ASN A 21 6.20 -13.08 -1.62
C ASN A 21 7.49 -12.74 -2.38
N LEU A 22 7.64 -11.49 -2.87
CA LEU A 22 8.89 -11.01 -3.47
C LEU A 22 9.77 -10.33 -2.43
N ASP A 23 11.09 -10.45 -2.60
CA ASP A 23 12.04 -9.64 -1.84
C ASP A 23 12.00 -8.17 -2.28
N VAL A 24 12.61 -7.30 -1.47
CA VAL A 24 12.58 -5.85 -1.69
C VAL A 24 13.16 -5.44 -3.05
N CYS A 25 14.15 -6.18 -3.56
CA CYS A 25 14.76 -5.89 -4.86
C CYS A 25 13.75 -6.14 -5.98
N TYR A 26 13.14 -7.33 -6.00
CA TYR A 26 12.15 -7.69 -7.01
C TYR A 26 10.86 -6.87 -6.90
N GLN A 27 10.47 -6.43 -5.70
CA GLN A 27 9.34 -5.51 -5.53
C GLN A 27 9.60 -4.17 -6.24
N ILE A 28 10.81 -3.62 -6.13
CA ILE A 28 11.16 -2.37 -6.81
C ILE A 28 11.21 -2.58 -8.33
N GLU A 29 11.85 -3.66 -8.79
CA GLU A 29 11.94 -3.99 -10.21
C GLU A 29 10.57 -4.16 -10.85
N ILE A 30 9.66 -4.93 -10.22
CA ILE A 30 8.33 -5.16 -10.77
C ILE A 30 7.53 -3.86 -10.82
N MET A 31 7.59 -3.04 -9.78
CA MET A 31 6.84 -1.78 -9.74
C MET A 31 7.38 -0.75 -10.76
N ASN A 32 8.71 -0.71 -10.96
CA ASN A 32 9.31 0.09 -12.03
C ASN A 32 8.87 -0.38 -13.42
N LEU A 33 8.85 -1.70 -13.65
CA LEU A 33 8.38 -2.27 -14.91
C LEU A 33 6.91 -1.94 -15.18
N LEU A 34 6.04 -2.07 -14.18
CA LEU A 34 4.63 -1.72 -14.32
C LEU A 34 4.44 -0.24 -14.68
N LYS A 35 5.22 0.65 -14.06
CA LYS A 35 5.20 2.08 -14.38
C LYS A 35 5.66 2.35 -15.82
N GLU A 36 6.73 1.71 -16.27
CA GLU A 36 7.21 1.82 -17.64
C GLU A 36 6.16 1.34 -18.65
N LEU A 37 5.44 0.26 -18.35
CA LEU A 37 4.38 -0.27 -19.20
C LEU A 37 3.19 0.68 -19.32
N VAL A 38 2.80 1.35 -18.23
CA VAL A 38 1.76 2.40 -18.24
C VAL A 38 2.14 3.50 -19.23
N GLU A 39 3.38 3.99 -19.15
CA GLU A 39 3.87 5.08 -19.99
C GLU A 39 4.03 4.67 -21.46
N ARG A 40 4.57 3.48 -21.72
CA ARG A 40 4.89 3.03 -23.10
C ARG A 40 3.69 2.50 -23.88
N LEU A 41 2.71 1.91 -23.20
CA LEU A 41 1.58 1.24 -23.84
C LEU A 41 0.25 1.99 -23.64
N GLU A 42 0.28 3.18 -23.05
CA GLU A 42 -0.91 3.94 -22.63
C GLU A 42 -1.88 3.08 -21.79
N LEU A 43 -1.30 2.16 -21.00
CA LEU A 43 -2.02 1.16 -20.23
C LEU A 43 -2.50 1.76 -18.90
N THR A 44 -3.76 1.52 -18.52
CA THR A 44 -4.20 1.80 -17.16
C THR A 44 -3.97 0.58 -16.27
N ILE A 45 -3.21 0.71 -15.18
CA ILE A 45 -3.03 -0.36 -14.20
C ILE A 45 -3.78 -0.02 -12.92
N ILE A 46 -4.59 -0.96 -12.44
CA ILE A 46 -5.22 -0.90 -11.11
C ILE A 46 -4.64 -2.06 -10.31
N CYS A 47 -4.01 -1.75 -9.18
CA CYS A 47 -3.39 -2.75 -8.33
C CYS A 47 -3.84 -2.64 -6.87
N ALA A 48 -4.01 -3.79 -6.22
CA ALA A 48 -4.13 -3.88 -4.78
C ALA A 48 -2.73 -3.95 -4.16
N ILE A 49 -2.37 -2.97 -3.32
CA ILE A 49 -1.07 -2.90 -2.65
C ILE A 49 -1.31 -2.76 -1.14
N HIS A 50 -0.68 -3.63 -0.36
CA HIS A 50 -0.74 -3.57 1.11
C HIS A 50 0.35 -2.69 1.73
N ASP A 51 1.46 -2.45 1.01
CA ASP A 51 2.52 -1.54 1.44
C ASP A 51 2.22 -0.08 1.08
N LEU A 52 2.09 0.76 2.10
CA LEU A 52 1.73 2.17 1.94
C LEU A 52 2.80 2.99 1.21
N ASN A 53 4.08 2.67 1.37
CA ASN A 53 5.19 3.39 0.74
C ASN A 53 5.28 3.04 -0.75
N LEU A 54 5.10 1.76 -1.09
CA LEU A 54 4.98 1.35 -2.50
C LEU A 54 3.77 2.00 -3.17
N ALA A 55 2.61 1.99 -2.50
CA ALA A 55 1.41 2.64 -3.01
C ALA A 55 1.64 4.15 -3.22
N ALA A 56 2.26 4.83 -2.25
CA ALA A 56 2.55 6.25 -2.33
C ALA A 56 3.51 6.62 -3.46
N ARG A 57 4.49 5.75 -3.73
CA ARG A 57 5.56 6.00 -4.72
C ARG A 57 5.15 5.74 -6.15
N TYR A 58 4.35 4.71 -6.38
CA TYR A 58 4.07 4.19 -7.73
C TYR A 58 2.68 4.51 -8.26
N SER A 59 1.76 5.02 -7.43
CA SER A 59 0.38 5.28 -7.84
C SER A 59 0.15 6.75 -8.17
N ASP A 60 -0.46 7.04 -9.31
CA ASP A 60 -0.96 8.38 -9.63
C ASP A 60 -2.18 8.75 -8.77
N LYS A 61 -3.02 7.75 -8.48
CA LYS A 61 -4.19 7.86 -7.62
C LYS A 61 -4.30 6.64 -6.70
N ILE A 62 -4.79 6.88 -5.49
CA ILE A 62 -5.07 5.85 -4.49
C ILE A 62 -6.57 5.84 -4.22
N ILE A 63 -7.14 4.64 -4.16
CA ILE A 63 -8.50 4.40 -3.65
C ILE A 63 -8.34 3.72 -2.30
N LEU A 64 -8.71 4.42 -1.24
CA LEU A 64 -8.67 3.89 0.11
C LEU A 64 -10.02 3.26 0.46
N ILE A 65 -10.02 1.97 0.79
CA ILE A 65 -11.23 1.20 1.09
C ILE A 65 -11.18 0.76 2.57
N ASN A 66 -12.30 0.89 3.27
CA ASN A 66 -12.47 0.38 4.62
C ASN A 66 -13.91 -0.13 4.83
N GLY A 67 -14.07 -1.35 5.31
CA GLY A 67 -15.38 -1.96 5.55
C GLY A 67 -16.28 -1.99 4.30
N GLY A 68 -15.71 -2.26 3.13
CA GLY A 68 -16.44 -2.30 1.85
C GLY A 68 -16.87 -0.94 1.31
N ARG A 69 -16.40 0.18 1.89
CA ARG A 69 -16.71 1.55 1.44
C ARG A 69 -15.44 2.31 1.06
N ILE A 70 -15.55 3.17 0.06
CA ILE A 70 -14.49 4.12 -0.30
C ILE A 70 -14.43 5.21 0.77
N LYS A 71 -13.25 5.40 1.35
CA LYS A 71 -12.96 6.45 2.35
C LYS A 71 -12.24 7.65 1.75
N GLY A 72 -11.44 7.42 0.71
CA GLY A 72 -10.75 8.48 -0.01
C GLY A 72 -10.39 8.03 -1.42
N ILE A 73 -10.40 8.97 -2.35
CA ILE A 73 -9.93 8.81 -3.71
C ILE A 73 -9.21 10.08 -4.15
N GLY A 74 -8.01 9.95 -4.68
CA GLY A 74 -7.20 11.12 -5.06
C GLY A 74 -5.73 10.77 -5.17
N ARG A 75 -4.89 11.81 -5.27
CA ARG A 75 -3.44 11.64 -5.27
C ARG A 75 -2.97 11.06 -3.92
N PRO A 76 -1.81 10.40 -3.85
CA PRO A 76 -1.27 9.88 -2.59
C PRO A 76 -1.27 10.90 -1.45
N VAL A 77 -0.91 12.15 -1.73
CA VAL A 77 -0.87 13.26 -0.75
C VAL A 77 -2.24 13.67 -0.20
N GLU A 78 -3.31 13.42 -0.96
CA GLU A 78 -4.69 13.75 -0.55
C GLU A 78 -5.31 12.61 0.26
N VAL A 79 -4.88 11.37 0.01
CA VAL A 79 -5.49 10.16 0.56
C VAL A 79 -4.72 9.61 1.75
N LEU A 80 -3.38 9.61 1.70
CA LEU A 80 -2.53 9.10 2.78
C LEU A 80 -2.30 10.20 3.84
N THR A 81 -3.37 10.59 4.52
CA THR A 81 -3.33 11.55 5.63
C THR A 81 -3.26 10.84 6.98
N LYS A 82 -2.83 11.55 8.04
CA LYS A 82 -2.76 10.98 9.39
C LYS A 82 -4.12 10.49 9.87
N GLU A 83 -5.18 11.23 9.54
CA GLU A 83 -6.56 10.91 9.86
C GLU A 83 -6.99 9.61 9.19
N ASN A 84 -6.74 9.49 7.88
CA ASN A 84 -7.09 8.29 7.11
C ASN A 84 -6.30 7.06 7.58
N LEU A 85 -5.00 7.22 7.87
CA LEU A 85 -4.17 6.12 8.41
C LEU A 85 -4.65 5.65 9.79
N ARG A 86 -5.09 6.59 10.64
CA ARG A 86 -5.67 6.28 11.94
C ARG A 86 -7.03 5.60 11.83
N GLU A 87 -7.89 6.03 10.92
CA GLU A 87 -9.22 5.46 10.76
C GLU A 87 -9.18 4.07 10.10
N VAL A 88 -8.41 3.92 9.03
CA VAL A 88 -8.40 2.72 8.19
C VAL A 88 -7.42 1.67 8.70
N PHE A 89 -6.15 2.05 8.92
CA PHE A 89 -5.10 1.11 9.32
C PHE A 89 -4.92 1.00 10.84
N LYS A 90 -5.62 1.84 11.63
CA LYS A 90 -5.53 1.88 13.10
C LYS A 90 -4.10 2.11 13.59
N ILE A 91 -3.37 3.00 12.92
CA ILE A 91 -2.00 3.39 13.30
C ILE A 91 -1.87 4.88 13.50
N GLU A 92 -0.93 5.28 14.36
CA GLU A 92 -0.35 6.62 14.33
C GLU A 92 0.93 6.55 13.51
N ALA A 93 1.08 7.44 12.53
CA ALA A 93 2.21 7.44 11.62
C ALA A 93 2.75 8.86 11.41
N LYS A 94 4.07 8.95 11.23
CA LYS A 94 4.72 10.13 10.67
C LYS A 94 4.65 10.03 9.15
N ILE A 95 4.39 11.16 8.50
CA ILE A 95 4.30 11.26 7.05
C ILE A 95 5.27 12.35 6.64
N GLU A 96 6.24 12.01 5.81
CA GLU A 96 7.26 12.93 5.32
C GLU A 96 7.38 12.79 3.81
N TYR A 97 7.80 13.86 3.14
CA TYR A 97 8.19 13.77 1.74
C TYR A 97 9.67 13.42 1.65
N ASP A 98 9.98 12.33 0.95
CA ASP A 98 11.35 11.92 0.70
C ASP A 98 11.82 12.45 -0.68
N PRO A 99 12.84 13.32 -0.72
CA PRO A 99 13.34 13.88 -1.97
C PRO A 99 13.98 12.82 -2.89
N ASP A 100 14.53 11.74 -2.35
CA ASP A 100 15.22 10.71 -3.13
C ASP A 100 14.22 9.84 -3.91
N SER A 101 13.18 9.37 -3.24
CA SER A 101 12.08 8.65 -3.89
C SER A 101 11.05 9.55 -4.58
N LYS A 102 11.08 10.87 -4.32
CA LYS A 102 10.10 11.87 -4.76
C LYS A 102 8.66 11.50 -4.38
N SER A 103 8.49 10.91 -3.21
CA SER A 103 7.21 10.36 -2.77
C SER A 103 7.00 10.54 -1.27
N LEU A 104 5.79 10.22 -0.80
CA LEU A 104 5.52 10.20 0.64
C LEU A 104 6.12 8.94 1.27
N THR A 105 6.80 9.14 2.38
CA THR A 105 7.26 8.08 3.28
C THR A 105 6.37 8.08 4.52
N ILE A 106 5.72 6.95 4.76
CA ILE A 106 4.88 6.65 5.90
C ILE A 106 5.70 5.82 6.88
N ILE A 107 5.89 6.35 8.09
CA ILE A 107 6.63 5.70 9.17
C ILE A 107 5.63 5.40 10.30
N PRO A 108 5.18 4.14 10.45
CA PRO A 108 4.30 3.75 11.54
C PRO A 108 4.99 3.90 12.90
N ILE A 109 4.35 4.61 13.84
CA ILE A 109 4.88 4.86 15.18
C ILE A 109 4.29 3.85 16.17
N LYS A 110 2.96 3.71 16.20
CA LYS A 110 2.25 2.78 17.09
C LYS A 110 0.89 2.39 16.56
N THR A 111 0.35 1.28 17.06
CA THR A 111 -1.02 0.84 16.80
C THR A 111 -1.99 1.48 17.78
N ILE A 112 -3.20 1.78 17.31
CA ILE A 112 -4.29 2.40 18.07
C ILE A 112 -5.37 1.34 18.28
N GLY A 113 -5.91 1.23 19.50
CA GLY A 113 -7.04 0.33 19.80
C GLY A 113 -6.70 -1.15 19.99
N ARG A 114 -5.42 -1.56 19.85
CA ARG A 114 -4.95 -2.95 20.13
C ARG A 114 -4.37 -3.16 21.54
N GLU A 115 -4.51 -2.19 22.45
CA GLU A 115 -3.97 -2.31 23.82
C GLU A 115 -4.64 -3.43 24.63
N LEU A 116 -5.93 -3.72 24.37
CA LEU A 116 -6.67 -4.80 25.02
C LEU A 116 -6.17 -6.19 24.58
N GLU A 117 -5.85 -6.37 23.30
CA GLU A 117 -5.26 -7.62 22.79
C GLU A 117 -3.86 -7.87 23.34
N LYS A 118 -3.02 -6.82 23.43
CA LYS A 118 -1.70 -6.93 24.06
C LYS A 118 -1.79 -7.33 25.53
N LYS A 119 -2.68 -6.70 26.32
CA LYS A 119 -2.93 -7.11 27.72
C LYS A 119 -3.42 -8.56 27.83
N PHE A 120 -4.30 -8.98 26.93
CA PHE A 120 -4.79 -10.36 26.88
C PHE A 120 -3.67 -11.38 26.57
N ILE A 121 -2.84 -11.12 25.56
CA ILE A 121 -1.69 -11.98 25.22
C ILE A 121 -0.66 -12.01 26.36
N LEU A 122 -0.33 -10.85 26.94
CA LEU A 122 0.61 -10.73 28.06
C LEU A 122 0.11 -11.50 29.30
N SER A 123 -1.19 -11.39 29.63
CA SER A 123 -1.77 -12.14 30.76
C SER A 123 -1.77 -13.66 30.55
N LYS A 124 -1.94 -14.13 29.30
CA LYS A 124 -1.83 -15.56 28.95
C LYS A 124 -0.39 -16.08 29.01
N ALA A 125 0.59 -15.24 28.63
CA ALA A 125 2.01 -15.58 28.71
C ALA A 125 2.52 -15.64 30.16
N LEU A 126 2.06 -14.74 31.04
CA LEU A 126 2.47 -14.68 32.44
C LEU A 126 1.82 -15.75 33.33
N LYS A 127 0.66 -16.31 32.93
CA LYS A 127 -0.03 -17.41 33.66
C LYS A 127 0.53 -18.82 33.40
N ARG A 128 1.64 -18.95 32.64
CA ARG A 128 2.33 -20.22 32.37
C ARG A 128 3.58 -20.44 33.25
N ARG A 129 3.70 -19.74 34.37
CA ARG A 129 4.70 -20.02 35.42
C ARG A 129 4.01 -20.45 36.70
#